data_AF-A0A7K3RWC8-F1
#
_entry.id   AF-A0A7K3RWC8-F1
#
_cell.length_a   1.000
_cell.length_b   1.000
_cell.length_c   1.000
_cell.angle_alpha   90.00
_cell.angle_beta   90.00
_cell.angle_gamma   90.00
#
_symmetry.space_group_name_H-M   'P 1'
#
loop_
_entity.id
_entity.type
_entity.pdbx_description
1 polymer ?
#
loop_
_entity_poly.entity_id
_entity_poly.type
_entity_poly.pdbx_seq_one_letter_code
_entity_poly.pdbx_strand_id
1 'polypeptide(L)'
;MSSTIWSVDEHLDDILASVRPLEPIELQLPDAQGCVLVKDVVVEVALPPFDNSSMDGYAVRVADVEGASEEFPAVLTVIGDVAAGSAGLADDQVVGPGQAARIMTGAPLPAGAEAVVPVEWTDGGTG
;
A
#
# COMPACT_ATOMS: atom_id res chain seq x y z
N MET A 1 -67.29 1.73 18.37
CA MET A 1 -65.88 1.30 18.31
C MET A 1 -65.12 2.42 17.62
N SER A 2 -64.34 3.19 18.36
CA SER A 2 -63.58 4.30 17.77
C SER A 2 -62.38 3.72 17.04
N SER A 3 -62.33 3.88 15.73
CA SER A 3 -61.15 3.54 14.93
C SER A 3 -60.10 4.60 15.21
N THR A 4 -59.02 4.23 15.88
CA THR A 4 -57.87 5.14 16.04
C THR A 4 -57.23 5.32 14.67
N ILE A 5 -57.20 6.56 14.15
CA ILE A 5 -56.52 6.89 12.90
C ILE A 5 -55.08 7.20 13.26
N TRP A 6 -54.14 6.45 12.69
CA TRP A 6 -52.72 6.66 12.86
C TRP A 6 -52.17 7.35 11.61
N SER A 7 -51.19 8.24 11.80
CA SER A 7 -50.33 8.68 10.71
C SER A 7 -49.45 7.53 10.23
N VAL A 8 -48.87 7.68 9.03
CA VAL A 8 -47.95 6.68 8.47
C VAL A 8 -46.72 6.51 9.36
N ASP A 9 -46.19 7.60 9.92
CA ASP A 9 -45.00 7.58 10.78
C ASP A 9 -45.28 6.84 12.10
N GLU A 10 -46.42 7.12 12.76
CA GLU A 10 -46.82 6.42 13.98
C GLU A 10 -46.97 4.91 13.75
N HIS A 11 -47.49 4.51 12.60
CA HIS A 11 -47.62 3.09 12.27
C HIS A 11 -46.28 2.44 11.89
N LEU A 12 -45.40 3.18 11.20
CA LEU A 12 -44.05 2.70 10.91
C LEU A 12 -43.24 2.48 12.19
N ASP A 13 -43.29 3.43 13.12
CA ASP A 13 -42.58 3.34 14.40
C ASP A 13 -43.04 2.14 15.23
N ASP A 14 -44.35 1.87 15.29
CA ASP A 14 -44.91 0.70 15.97
C ASP A 14 -44.44 -0.62 15.35
N ILE A 15 -44.44 -0.70 14.00
CA ILE A 15 -43.92 -1.88 13.29
C ILE A 15 -42.44 -2.06 13.61
N LEU A 16 -41.63 -1.02 13.46
CA LEU A 16 -40.18 -1.09 13.69
C LEU A 16 -39.84 -1.43 15.15
N ALA A 17 -40.64 -1.00 16.12
CA ALA A 17 -40.48 -1.35 17.54
C ALA A 17 -40.70 -2.85 17.82
N SER A 18 -41.41 -3.57 16.95
CA SER A 18 -41.64 -5.01 17.07
C SER A 18 -40.57 -5.88 16.41
N VAL A 19 -39.77 -5.30 15.50
CA VAL A 19 -38.73 -6.01 14.74
C VAL A 19 -37.42 -6.00 15.51
N ARG A 20 -36.67 -7.11 15.44
CA ARG A 20 -35.33 -7.22 16.01
C ARG A 20 -34.33 -7.60 14.90
N PRO A 21 -33.09 -7.10 14.97
CA PRO A 21 -32.02 -7.59 14.10
C PRO A 21 -31.88 -9.11 14.21
N LEU A 22 -31.59 -9.77 13.09
CA LEU A 22 -31.29 -11.19 13.06
C LEU A 22 -29.94 -11.46 13.73
N GLU A 23 -29.74 -12.72 14.14
CA GLU A 23 -28.42 -13.14 14.61
C GLU A 23 -27.37 -13.02 13.49
N PRO A 24 -26.14 -12.62 13.82
CA PRO A 24 -25.04 -12.56 12.86
C PRO A 24 -24.79 -13.93 12.21
N ILE A 25 -24.46 -13.89 10.93
CA ILE A 25 -24.03 -15.07 10.18
C ILE A 25 -22.59 -14.85 9.69
N GLU A 26 -21.81 -15.92 9.70
CA GLU A 26 -20.49 -15.93 9.07
C GLU A 26 -20.65 -16.42 7.62
N LEU A 27 -20.10 -15.67 6.69
CA LEU A 27 -20.13 -15.96 5.26
C LEU A 27 -18.73 -15.89 4.68
N GLN A 28 -18.49 -16.62 3.60
CA GLN A 28 -17.32 -16.36 2.77
C GLN A 28 -17.51 -15.03 2.04
N LEU A 29 -16.41 -14.31 1.78
CA LEU A 29 -16.47 -12.97 1.19
C LEU A 29 -17.28 -12.90 -0.13
N PRO A 30 -17.21 -13.88 -1.06
CA PRO A 30 -18.03 -13.86 -2.28
C PRO A 30 -19.54 -13.93 -2.03
N ASP A 31 -19.96 -14.55 -0.91
CA ASP A 31 -21.37 -14.74 -0.57
C ASP A 31 -21.94 -13.56 0.24
N ALA A 32 -21.09 -12.66 0.72
CA ALA A 32 -21.48 -11.53 1.57
C ALA A 32 -22.05 -10.34 0.80
N GLN A 33 -22.08 -10.39 -0.54
CA GLN A 33 -22.60 -9.30 -1.37
C GLN A 33 -24.08 -9.01 -1.06
N GLY A 34 -24.38 -7.77 -0.67
CA GLY A 34 -25.74 -7.34 -0.30
C GLY A 34 -26.08 -7.52 1.18
N CYS A 35 -25.19 -8.12 1.97
CA CYS A 35 -25.32 -8.17 3.43
C CYS A 35 -24.87 -6.85 4.07
N VAL A 36 -25.26 -6.66 5.34
CA VAL A 36 -24.82 -5.54 6.18
C VAL A 36 -23.79 -6.05 7.19
N LEU A 37 -22.71 -5.29 7.38
CA LEU A 37 -21.70 -5.61 8.38
C LEU A 37 -22.28 -5.49 9.80
N VAL A 38 -21.96 -6.48 10.64
CA VAL A 38 -22.39 -6.50 12.04
C VAL A 38 -21.44 -5.70 12.94
N LYS A 39 -20.18 -5.55 12.52
CA LYS A 39 -19.12 -4.81 13.22
C LYS A 39 -18.24 -4.09 12.20
N ASP A 40 -17.54 -3.06 12.66
CA ASP A 40 -16.52 -2.38 11.87
C ASP A 40 -15.41 -3.35 11.43
N VAL A 41 -14.93 -3.18 10.20
CA VAL A 41 -13.75 -3.88 9.70
C VAL A 41 -12.56 -2.94 9.84
N VAL A 42 -11.63 -3.31 10.71
CA VAL A 42 -10.42 -2.54 10.98
C VAL A 42 -9.20 -3.30 10.45
N VAL A 43 -8.24 -2.57 9.89
CA VAL A 43 -6.99 -3.15 9.39
C VAL A 43 -5.99 -3.24 10.54
N GLU A 44 -5.42 -4.42 10.77
CA GLU A 44 -4.47 -4.65 11.88
C GLU A 44 -3.02 -4.29 11.54
N VAL A 45 -2.70 -4.15 10.26
CA VAL A 45 -1.34 -3.94 9.75
C VAL A 45 -1.29 -2.81 8.72
N ALA A 46 -0.12 -2.19 8.53
CA ALA A 46 0.07 -1.25 7.44
C ALA A 46 -0.06 -1.94 6.07
N LEU A 47 -0.62 -1.22 5.09
CA LEU A 47 -0.66 -1.65 3.70
C LEU A 47 -0.19 -0.48 2.81
N PRO A 48 1.01 -0.57 2.19
CA PRO A 48 1.94 -1.70 2.25
C PRO A 48 2.60 -1.87 3.64
N PRO A 49 3.08 -3.09 3.98
CA PRO A 49 3.71 -3.37 5.28
C PRO A 49 5.14 -2.82 5.42
N PHE A 50 5.72 -2.31 4.33
CA PHE A 50 7.05 -1.72 4.26
C PHE A 50 7.10 -0.67 3.13
N ASP A 51 8.10 0.21 3.19
CA ASP A 51 8.40 1.13 2.10
C ASP A 51 8.84 0.34 0.87
N ASN A 52 8.11 0.47 -0.23
CA ASN A 52 8.36 -0.26 -1.46
C ASN A 52 8.57 0.68 -2.64
N SER A 53 9.24 0.18 -3.68
CA SER A 53 9.37 0.95 -4.91
C SER A 53 8.04 1.02 -5.66
N SER A 54 7.67 2.22 -6.11
CA SER A 54 6.51 2.42 -6.99
C SER A 54 6.83 2.23 -8.48
N MET A 55 8.09 1.97 -8.82
CA MET A 55 8.57 1.83 -10.19
C MET A 55 9.85 0.99 -10.28
N ASP A 56 10.28 0.68 -11.50
CA ASP A 56 11.58 0.06 -11.73
C ASP A 56 12.66 1.16 -11.81
N GLY A 57 13.84 0.90 -11.24
CA GLY A 57 14.87 1.92 -11.17
C GLY A 57 16.03 1.59 -10.24
N TYR A 58 16.57 2.63 -9.61
CA TYR A 58 17.71 2.53 -8.70
C TYR A 58 17.39 3.19 -7.37
N ALA A 59 17.48 2.40 -6.30
CA ALA A 59 17.40 2.88 -4.93
C ALA A 59 18.71 3.59 -4.57
N VAL A 60 18.62 4.86 -4.19
CA VAL A 60 19.75 5.77 -3.99
C VAL A 60 19.62 6.54 -2.68
N ARG A 61 20.73 7.12 -2.24
CA ARG A 61 20.74 8.21 -1.26
C ARG A 61 20.51 9.54 -1.98
N VAL A 62 19.69 10.42 -1.40
CA VAL A 62 19.35 11.71 -2.03
C VAL A 62 20.60 12.56 -2.24
N ALA A 63 21.51 12.56 -1.26
CA ALA A 63 22.76 13.32 -1.32
C ALA A 63 23.68 12.92 -2.48
N ASP A 64 23.58 11.68 -2.97
CA ASP A 64 24.45 11.18 -4.03
C ASP A 64 23.91 11.52 -5.45
N VAL A 65 22.66 12.01 -5.54
CA VAL A 65 22.02 12.45 -6.79
C VAL A 65 21.65 13.94 -6.77
N GLU A 66 21.98 14.66 -5.70
CA GLU A 66 21.71 16.09 -5.58
C GLU A 66 22.53 16.87 -6.63
N GLY A 67 21.83 17.68 -7.43
CA GLY A 67 22.44 18.47 -8.51
C GLY A 67 22.79 17.66 -9.77
N ALA A 68 22.50 16.37 -9.82
CA ALA A 68 22.66 15.57 -11.04
C ALA A 68 21.74 16.09 -12.15
N SER A 69 22.25 16.10 -13.38
CA SER A 69 21.51 16.48 -14.58
C SER A 69 21.96 15.66 -15.78
N GLU A 70 21.30 15.78 -16.94
CA GLU A 70 21.70 15.09 -18.16
C GLU A 70 23.13 15.48 -18.62
N GLU A 71 23.56 16.73 -18.41
CA GLU A 71 24.91 17.19 -18.76
C GLU A 71 25.96 16.76 -17.72
N PHE A 72 25.56 16.68 -16.44
CA PHE A 72 26.41 16.32 -15.32
C PHE A 72 25.75 15.19 -14.50
N PRO A 73 25.78 13.94 -15.00
CA PRO A 73 25.14 12.82 -14.31
C PRO A 73 25.94 12.40 -13.07
N ALA A 74 25.22 11.98 -12.04
CA ALA A 74 25.83 11.24 -10.93
C ALA A 74 26.21 9.82 -11.39
N VAL A 75 27.38 9.35 -10.97
CA VAL A 75 27.85 7.99 -11.27
C VAL A 75 27.91 7.22 -9.96
N LEU A 76 27.10 6.18 -9.84
CA LEU A 76 26.95 5.37 -8.63
C LEU A 76 27.29 3.90 -8.91
N THR A 77 27.87 3.22 -7.93
CA THR A 77 28.16 1.79 -8.02
C THR A 77 26.91 0.99 -7.66
N VAL A 78 26.44 0.14 -8.58
CA VAL A 78 25.32 -0.76 -8.32
C VAL A 78 25.81 -1.96 -7.48
N ILE A 79 25.32 -2.09 -6.25
CA ILE A 79 25.78 -3.12 -5.30
C ILE A 79 24.93 -4.39 -5.27
N GLY A 80 23.78 -4.39 -5.97
CA GLY A 80 22.89 -5.53 -6.02
C GLY A 80 21.54 -5.22 -6.64
N ASP A 81 20.69 -6.24 -6.63
CA ASP A 81 19.36 -6.29 -7.22
C ASP A 81 18.29 -6.59 -6.16
N VAL A 82 17.20 -5.83 -6.16
CA VAL A 82 16.08 -5.99 -5.24
C VAL A 82 14.80 -6.23 -6.03
N ALA A 83 14.41 -7.51 -6.13
CA ALA A 83 13.24 -7.95 -6.88
C ALA A 83 11.94 -7.89 -6.05
N ALA A 84 10.80 -7.74 -6.72
CA ALA A 84 9.50 -7.80 -6.06
C ALA A 84 9.30 -9.14 -5.33
N GLY A 85 8.82 -9.08 -4.09
CA GLY A 85 8.62 -10.26 -3.26
C GLY A 85 9.90 -10.88 -2.68
N SER A 86 11.08 -10.30 -2.93
CA SER A 86 12.29 -10.68 -2.21
C SER A 86 12.31 -10.07 -0.79
N ALA A 87 13.23 -10.54 0.05
CA ALA A 87 13.47 -9.97 1.37
C ALA A 87 14.31 -8.66 1.34
N GLY A 88 14.63 -8.13 0.16
CA GLY A 88 15.58 -7.02 -0.01
C GLY A 88 16.98 -7.50 -0.38
N LEU A 89 17.99 -6.65 -0.10
CA LEU A 89 19.41 -7.03 -0.13
C LEU A 89 19.75 -7.94 1.07
N ALA A 90 20.94 -8.53 1.08
CA ALA A 90 21.42 -9.24 2.27
C ALA A 90 21.52 -8.28 3.48
N ASP A 91 21.34 -8.80 4.70
CA ASP A 91 21.27 -7.98 5.94
C ASP A 91 22.52 -7.11 6.18
N ASP A 92 23.67 -7.50 5.65
CA ASP A 92 24.94 -6.77 5.74
C ASP A 92 25.15 -5.75 4.59
N GLN A 93 24.24 -5.71 3.61
CA GLN A 93 24.30 -4.81 2.47
C GLN A 93 23.38 -3.60 2.66
N VAL A 94 24.00 -2.44 2.78
CA VAL A 94 23.36 -1.13 2.93
C VAL A 94 23.81 -0.25 1.76
N VAL A 95 22.89 0.51 1.18
CA VAL A 95 23.23 1.52 0.16
C VAL A 95 24.01 2.64 0.84
N GLY A 96 25.32 2.68 0.62
CA GLY A 96 26.23 3.69 1.16
C GLY A 96 26.53 4.82 0.17
N PRO A 97 27.44 5.74 0.54
CA PRO A 97 27.86 6.83 -0.33
C PRO A 97 28.40 6.39 -1.69
N GLY A 98 27.87 6.99 -2.75
CA GLY A 98 28.26 6.67 -4.12
C GLY A 98 27.76 5.30 -4.59
N GLN A 99 26.80 4.70 -3.90
CA GLN A 99 26.24 3.40 -4.21
C GLN A 99 24.75 3.50 -4.54
N ALA A 100 24.26 2.51 -5.28
CA ALA A 100 22.85 2.32 -5.58
C ALA A 100 22.52 0.83 -5.60
N ALA A 101 21.24 0.48 -5.49
CA ALA A 101 20.76 -0.88 -5.76
C ALA A 101 19.71 -0.83 -6.86
N ARG A 102 19.79 -1.73 -7.84
CA ARG A 102 18.72 -1.84 -8.85
C ARG A 102 17.49 -2.41 -8.16
N ILE A 103 16.33 -1.80 -8.36
CA ILE A 103 15.10 -2.13 -7.65
C ILE A 103 13.93 -2.24 -8.62
N MET A 104 13.07 -3.23 -8.41
CA MET A 104 11.86 -3.46 -9.19
C MET A 104 10.61 -2.93 -8.45
N THR A 105 9.55 -2.68 -9.21
CA THR A 105 8.24 -2.26 -8.69
C THR A 105 7.71 -3.23 -7.65
N GLY A 106 7.32 -2.71 -6.48
CA GLY A 106 6.81 -3.47 -5.35
C GLY A 106 7.87 -4.11 -4.46
N ALA A 107 9.15 -4.03 -4.82
CA ALA A 107 10.24 -4.54 -4.00
C ALA A 107 10.50 -3.63 -2.78
N PRO A 108 10.92 -4.18 -1.63
CA PRO A 108 11.22 -3.39 -0.44
C PRO A 108 12.41 -2.46 -0.67
N LEU A 109 12.34 -1.24 -0.14
CA LEU A 109 13.45 -0.29 -0.22
C LEU A 109 14.64 -0.81 0.63
N PRO A 110 15.85 -0.94 0.07
CA PRO A 110 17.01 -1.42 0.82
C PRO A 110 17.45 -0.39 1.87
N ALA A 111 18.05 -0.87 2.95
CA ALA A 111 18.60 -0.01 3.99
C ALA A 111 19.58 1.01 3.41
N GLY A 112 19.51 2.25 3.91
CA GLY A 112 20.36 3.36 3.47
C GLY A 112 19.85 4.10 2.23
N ALA A 113 18.95 3.52 1.44
CA ALA A 113 18.29 4.25 0.35
C ALA A 113 17.16 5.15 0.89
N GLU A 114 16.96 6.28 0.22
CA GLU A 114 16.02 7.33 0.60
C GLU A 114 15.07 7.69 -0.55
N ALA A 115 15.45 7.33 -1.78
CA ALA A 115 14.67 7.59 -2.99
C ALA A 115 14.89 6.50 -4.05
N VAL A 116 14.02 6.47 -5.05
CA VAL A 116 14.19 5.66 -6.26
C VAL A 116 14.27 6.58 -7.47
N VAL A 117 15.33 6.46 -8.25
CA VAL A 117 15.45 7.11 -9.56
C VAL A 117 14.86 6.18 -10.62
N PRO A 118 13.89 6.62 -11.43
CA PRO A 118 13.30 5.81 -12.50
C PRO A 118 14.38 5.30 -13.47
N VAL A 119 14.26 4.07 -13.94
CA VAL A 119 15.23 3.50 -14.90
C VAL A 119 15.32 4.36 -16.17
N GLU A 120 14.22 4.97 -16.60
CA GLU A 120 14.14 5.84 -17.78
C GLU A 120 14.97 7.13 -17.65
N TRP A 121 15.41 7.50 -16.44
CA TRP A 121 16.24 8.68 -16.18
C TRP A 121 17.72 8.32 -15.99
N THR A 122 18.08 7.07 -16.31
CA THR A 122 19.44 6.54 -16.19
C THR A 122 19.89 5.94 -17.52
N ASP A 123 21.15 5.51 -17.58
CA ASP A 123 21.69 4.71 -18.68
C ASP A 123 21.30 3.22 -18.61
N GLY A 124 20.45 2.84 -17.64
CA GLY A 124 20.07 1.44 -17.41
C GLY A 124 21.20 0.57 -16.86
N GLY A 125 22.29 1.16 -16.34
CA GLY A 125 23.45 0.44 -15.84
C GLY A 125 24.33 -0.14 -16.95
N THR A 126 24.42 0.57 -18.08
CA THR A 126 25.16 0.13 -19.27
C THR A 126 26.51 0.83 -19.48
N GLY A 127 26.82 1.85 -18.67
CA GLY A 127 28.09 2.59 -18.68
C GLY A 127 29.27 1.93 -17.95
#